data_AF-U9U5K9-F1
#
_entry.id   AF-U9U5K9-F1
#
_cell.length_a   1.000
_cell.length_b   1.000
_cell.length_c   1.000
_cell.angle_alpha   90.00
_cell.angle_beta   90.00
_cell.angle_gamma   90.00
#
_symmetry.space_group_name_H-M   'P 1'
#
loop_
_entity.id
_entity.type
_entity.pdbx_description
1 polymer ?
#
loop_
_entity_poly.entity_id
_entity_poly.type
_entity_poly.pdbx_seq_one_letter_code
_entity_poly.pdbx_strand_id
1 'polypeptide(L)'
;MKEIEVWEYVLKWGLAKNPILILDPETWSDDDFKTMKNTLGRCLPSIRFFSLSSREFSQKVRPYQKLFDQQLYEELLNSYLDPGSVSNDNILRPRNIKINEIKIINSQIIDSKIVDSNIISTVSKRIDKMTNNDENYKKSYLPYKFELLLRGSRDGFTPKKFHELCDGKPKTVTFIKVKGTEEIIGGYNPLIWETSHIWGVTKNSFIFSFKNRYVVISKVKNSNYALDYSTKCGPQFGSDLIINSYKDSNSNEYTNFNVSCCKKRHYEKRIRDTENNFSIEDYEVFQIIRK
;
A
#
# COMPACT_ATOMS: atom_id res chain seq x y z
N MET A 1 -9.46 3.42 -15.40
CA MET A 1 -9.16 4.72 -16.03
C MET A 1 -7.84 5.25 -15.47
N LYS A 2 -6.80 5.41 -16.30
CA LYS A 2 -5.52 5.97 -15.81
C LYS A 2 -5.76 7.35 -15.20
N GLU A 3 -4.98 7.72 -14.19
CA GLU A 3 -5.17 9.03 -13.54
C GLU A 3 -4.97 10.19 -14.52
N ILE A 4 -4.09 10.02 -15.51
CA ILE A 4 -3.92 11.00 -16.59
C ILE A 4 -5.20 11.17 -17.42
N GLU A 5 -5.95 10.10 -17.67
CA GLU A 5 -7.23 10.16 -18.39
C GLU A 5 -8.25 10.94 -17.57
N VAL A 6 -8.28 10.75 -16.24
CA VAL A 6 -9.14 11.53 -15.33
C VAL A 6 -8.81 13.02 -15.44
N TRP A 7 -7.53 13.39 -15.42
CA TRP A 7 -7.12 14.78 -15.61
C TRP A 7 -7.57 15.35 -16.95
N GLU A 8 -7.34 14.63 -18.06
CA GLU A 8 -7.75 15.07 -19.39
C GLU A 8 -9.28 15.21 -19.51
N TYR A 9 -10.07 14.32 -18.89
CA TYR A 9 -11.51 14.44 -18.85
C TYR A 9 -11.99 15.65 -18.03
N VAL A 10 -11.34 15.93 -16.89
CA VAL A 10 -11.66 17.10 -16.07
C VAL A 10 -11.35 18.38 -16.84
N LEU A 11 -10.21 18.46 -17.54
CA LEU A 11 -9.88 19.59 -18.42
C LEU A 11 -10.91 19.77 -19.54
N LYS A 12 -11.27 18.70 -20.25
CA LYS A 12 -12.30 18.75 -21.32
C LYS A 12 -13.65 19.21 -20.78
N TRP A 13 -14.04 18.73 -19.60
CA TRP A 13 -15.26 19.16 -18.93
C TRP A 13 -15.22 20.64 -18.54
N GLY A 14 -14.07 21.12 -18.03
CA GLY A 14 -13.86 22.53 -17.72
C GLY A 14 -14.00 23.43 -18.95
N LEU A 15 -13.44 23.03 -20.09
CA LEU A 15 -13.60 23.73 -21.37
C LEU A 15 -15.04 23.73 -21.87
N ALA A 16 -15.74 22.60 -21.76
CA ALA A 16 -17.16 22.53 -22.13
C ALA A 16 -18.04 23.46 -21.29
N LYS A 17 -17.61 23.80 -20.06
CA LYS A 17 -18.25 24.80 -19.20
C LYS A 17 -17.83 26.24 -19.49
N ASN A 18 -16.72 26.43 -20.20
CA ASN A 18 -16.16 27.74 -20.54
C ASN A 18 -15.86 27.79 -22.05
N PRO A 19 -16.88 27.90 -22.91
CA PRO A 19 -16.76 27.68 -24.36
C PRO A 19 -15.91 28.72 -25.10
N ILE A 20 -15.51 29.82 -24.44
CA ILE A 20 -14.61 30.85 -24.98
C ILE A 20 -13.14 30.36 -24.92
N LEU A 21 -12.83 29.41 -24.03
CA LEU A 21 -11.48 28.90 -23.84
C LEU A 21 -11.15 27.80 -24.86
N ILE A 22 -9.93 27.85 -25.38
CA ILE A 22 -9.36 26.84 -26.28
C ILE A 22 -8.41 25.95 -25.47
N LEU A 23 -8.22 24.68 -25.86
CA LEU A 23 -7.30 23.75 -25.17
C LEU A 23 -5.83 24.05 -25.51
N ASP A 24 -5.37 25.25 -25.20
CA ASP A 24 -3.97 25.65 -25.30
C ASP A 24 -3.61 26.58 -24.13
N PRO A 25 -2.90 26.09 -23.10
CA PRO A 25 -2.56 26.91 -21.93
C PRO A 25 -1.59 28.05 -22.24
N GLU A 26 -0.87 28.03 -23.36
CA GLU A 26 0.01 29.13 -23.76
C GLU A 26 -0.78 30.37 -24.23
N THR A 27 -2.02 30.16 -24.68
CA THR A 27 -2.89 31.25 -25.16
C THR A 27 -3.79 31.84 -24.07
N TRP A 28 -3.73 31.34 -22.84
CA TRP A 28 -4.63 31.76 -21.75
C TRP A 28 -4.12 33.00 -21.04
N SER A 29 -5.00 33.98 -20.88
CA SER A 29 -4.79 35.12 -19.99
C SER A 29 -4.94 34.73 -18.51
N ASP A 30 -4.54 35.61 -17.59
CA ASP A 30 -4.72 35.36 -16.16
C ASP A 30 -6.19 35.25 -15.75
N ASP A 31 -7.09 35.97 -16.44
CA ASP A 31 -8.55 35.85 -16.22
C ASP A 31 -9.11 34.52 -16.73
N ASP A 32 -8.56 33.97 -17.81
CA ASP A 32 -8.90 32.64 -18.31
C ASP A 32 -8.51 31.56 -17.30
N PHE A 33 -7.28 31.65 -16.76
CA PHE A 33 -6.82 30.76 -15.70
C PHE A 33 -7.69 30.87 -14.44
N LYS A 34 -8.08 32.09 -14.05
CA LYS A 34 -8.98 32.31 -12.90
C LYS A 34 -10.35 31.67 -13.12
N THR A 35 -10.92 31.83 -14.31
CA THR A 35 -12.21 31.26 -14.70
C THR A 35 -12.17 29.73 -14.68
N MET A 36 -11.12 29.14 -15.26
CA MET A 36 -10.92 27.70 -15.26
C MET A 36 -10.66 27.17 -13.84
N LYS A 37 -9.84 27.86 -13.03
CA LYS A 37 -9.57 27.47 -11.64
C LYS A 37 -10.85 27.43 -10.80
N ASN A 38 -11.74 28.41 -10.97
CA ASN A 38 -13.04 28.43 -10.29
C ASN A 38 -13.93 27.26 -10.74
N THR A 39 -13.93 26.94 -12.03
CA THR A 39 -14.71 25.83 -12.60
C THR A 39 -14.22 24.48 -12.08
N LEU A 40 -12.91 24.27 -12.06
CA LEU A 40 -12.28 23.01 -11.70
C LEU A 40 -12.03 22.86 -10.19
N GLY A 41 -12.22 23.92 -9.40
CA GLY A 41 -11.79 23.97 -7.99
C GLY A 41 -12.33 22.83 -7.12
N ARG A 42 -13.54 22.33 -7.39
CA ARG A 42 -14.10 21.16 -6.67
C ARG A 42 -13.51 19.82 -7.14
N CYS A 43 -13.03 19.76 -8.38
CA CYS A 43 -12.50 18.56 -9.00
C CYS A 43 -11.00 18.40 -8.76
N LEU A 44 -10.23 19.50 -8.78
CA LEU A 44 -8.77 19.49 -8.65
C LEU A 44 -8.27 18.72 -7.40
N PRO A 45 -8.83 18.92 -6.19
CA PRO A 45 -8.40 18.19 -5.00
C PRO A 45 -8.64 16.68 -5.08
N SER A 46 -9.53 16.24 -5.97
CA SER A 46 -9.81 14.81 -6.18
C SER A 46 -8.80 14.16 -7.11
N ILE A 47 -8.09 14.91 -7.94
CA ILE A 47 -7.14 14.35 -8.91
C ILE A 47 -5.81 14.03 -8.22
N ARG A 48 -5.26 12.87 -8.55
CA ARG A 48 -4.13 12.27 -7.83
C ARG A 48 -2.84 12.59 -8.54
N PHE A 49 -2.53 13.89 -8.63
CA PHE A 49 -1.44 14.40 -9.45
C PHE A 49 -0.08 13.79 -9.12
N PHE A 50 0.19 13.39 -7.87
CA PHE A 50 1.43 12.72 -7.44
C PHE A 50 1.57 11.28 -7.95
N SER A 51 0.52 10.71 -8.54
CA SER A 51 0.53 9.34 -9.11
C SER A 51 0.83 9.29 -10.61
N LEU A 52 1.01 10.45 -11.24
CA LEU A 52 1.37 10.53 -12.66
C LEU A 52 2.85 10.19 -12.84
N SER A 53 3.24 9.78 -14.04
CA SER A 53 4.66 9.72 -14.41
C SER A 53 5.24 11.12 -14.60
N SER A 54 6.55 11.29 -14.42
CA SER A 54 7.22 12.58 -14.66
C SER A 54 6.97 13.12 -16.07
N ARG A 55 6.83 12.22 -17.06
CA ARG A 55 6.48 12.57 -18.44
C ARG A 55 5.04 13.10 -18.55
N GLU A 56 4.07 12.41 -17.96
CA GLU A 56 2.67 12.85 -17.96
C GLU A 56 2.53 14.19 -17.23
N PHE A 57 3.15 14.35 -16.05
CA PHE A 57 3.16 15.61 -15.33
C PHE A 57 3.77 16.74 -16.19
N SER A 58 4.97 16.53 -16.73
CA SER A 58 5.69 17.53 -17.52
C SER A 58 4.93 17.97 -18.76
N GLN A 59 4.31 17.03 -19.49
CA GLN A 59 3.67 17.31 -20.77
C GLN A 59 2.21 17.76 -20.64
N LYS A 60 1.50 17.34 -19.58
CA LYS A 60 0.03 17.49 -19.50
C LYS A 60 -0.47 18.28 -18.31
N VAL A 61 0.30 18.40 -17.23
CA VAL A 61 -0.11 19.11 -16.01
C VAL A 61 0.66 20.42 -15.86
N ARG A 62 1.99 20.36 -16.03
CA ARG A 62 2.89 21.51 -15.92
C ARG A 62 2.48 22.73 -16.77
N PRO A 63 1.98 22.58 -18.02
CA PRO A 63 1.49 23.73 -18.78
C PRO A 63 0.35 24.50 -18.10
N TYR A 64 -0.42 23.83 -17.24
CA TYR A 64 -1.54 24.40 -16.49
C TYR A 64 -1.18 24.79 -15.05
N GLN A 65 0.11 25.03 -14.75
CA GLN A 65 0.59 25.31 -13.39
C GLN A 65 -0.18 26.43 -12.66
N LYS A 66 -0.67 27.44 -13.38
CA LYS A 66 -1.44 28.56 -12.83
C LYS A 66 -2.82 28.16 -12.26
N LEU A 67 -3.31 26.95 -12.54
CA LEU A 67 -4.55 26.43 -11.93
C LEU A 67 -4.36 25.99 -10.47
N PHE A 68 -3.12 25.77 -10.05
CA PHE A 68 -2.80 25.31 -8.72
C PHE A 68 -2.48 26.49 -7.79
N ASP A 69 -2.59 26.27 -6.49
CA ASP A 69 -2.00 27.19 -5.52
C ASP A 69 -0.48 27.03 -5.54
N GLN A 70 0.26 28.13 -5.40
CA GLN A 70 1.73 28.13 -5.53
C GLN A 70 2.38 27.06 -4.64
N GLN A 71 1.96 26.98 -3.38
CA GLN A 71 2.48 25.99 -2.43
C GLN A 71 2.23 24.54 -2.92
N LEU A 72 1.01 24.24 -3.35
CA LEU A 72 0.65 22.90 -3.84
C LEU A 72 1.42 22.53 -5.10
N TYR A 73 1.64 23.49 -6.00
CA TYR A 73 2.41 23.25 -7.22
C TYR A 73 3.88 23.00 -6.93
N GLU A 74 4.49 23.77 -6.02
CA GLU A 74 5.89 23.54 -5.60
C GLU A 74 6.05 22.18 -4.91
N GLU A 75 5.11 21.78 -4.05
CA GLU A 75 5.10 20.44 -3.46
C GLU A 75 5.00 19.36 -4.56
N LEU A 76 4.11 19.55 -5.53
CA LEU A 76 3.96 18.63 -6.65
C LEU A 76 5.24 18.55 -7.49
N LEU A 77 5.83 19.69 -7.86
CA LEU A 77 7.07 19.78 -8.64
C LEU A 77 8.23 19.10 -7.90
N ASN A 78 8.42 19.41 -6.62
CA ASN A 78 9.45 18.82 -5.78
C ASN A 78 9.30 17.30 -5.64
N SER A 79 8.06 16.78 -5.62
CA SER A 79 7.82 15.33 -5.62
C SER A 79 8.39 14.61 -6.85
N TYR A 80 8.46 15.31 -8.00
CA TYR A 80 9.01 14.78 -9.25
C TYR A 80 10.51 15.02 -9.42
N LEU A 81 11.04 16.10 -8.85
CA LEU A 81 12.46 16.46 -8.93
C LEU A 81 13.32 15.76 -7.88
N ASP A 82 12.83 15.66 -6.64
CA ASP A 82 13.45 14.90 -5.55
C ASP A 82 12.39 14.02 -4.86
N PRO A 83 12.21 12.77 -5.32
CA PRO A 83 11.19 11.85 -4.82
C PRO A 83 11.39 11.50 -3.35
N GLY A 84 10.86 12.31 -2.42
CA GLY A 84 10.88 12.13 -0.97
C GLY A 84 11.28 13.36 -0.15
N SER A 85 11.34 14.55 -0.78
CA SER A 85 11.37 15.85 -0.10
C SER A 85 10.00 16.28 0.44
N VAL A 86 8.91 15.72 -0.09
CA VAL A 86 7.52 16.07 0.27
C VAL A 86 7.04 15.20 1.42
N SER A 87 6.43 15.83 2.43
CA SER A 87 5.75 15.09 3.51
C SER A 87 4.63 14.23 2.92
N ASN A 88 4.69 12.92 3.17
CA ASN A 88 3.78 11.92 2.61
C ASN A 88 2.33 12.02 3.14
N ASP A 89 2.02 12.96 4.03
CA ASP A 89 0.75 13.02 4.75
C ASP A 89 -0.44 13.43 3.85
N ASN A 90 -0.18 14.08 2.70
CA ASN A 90 -1.22 14.70 1.85
C ASN A 90 -1.37 14.13 0.42
N ILE A 91 -0.73 13.00 0.10
CA ILE A 91 -0.73 12.46 -1.27
C ILE A 91 -1.87 11.45 -1.49
N LEU A 92 -2.83 11.75 -2.40
CA LEU A 92 -3.83 10.76 -2.82
C LEU A 92 -3.18 9.61 -3.60
N ARG A 93 -3.48 8.36 -3.21
CA ARG A 93 -2.95 7.13 -3.85
C ARG A 93 -3.53 6.85 -5.23
N PRO A 94 -2.80 6.25 -6.19
CA PRO A 94 -3.32 5.94 -7.52
C PRO A 94 -4.71 5.27 -7.52
N ARG A 95 -5.58 5.65 -8.46
CA ARG A 95 -6.99 5.19 -8.57
C ARG A 95 -7.15 3.90 -9.37
N ASN A 96 -6.14 3.59 -10.17
CA ASN A 96 -6.01 2.33 -10.87
C ASN A 96 -4.57 1.85 -10.65
N ILE A 97 -4.42 0.78 -9.88
CA ILE A 97 -3.18 0.00 -9.88
C ILE A 97 -3.21 -0.73 -11.24
N LYS A 98 -2.62 -0.15 -12.28
CA LYS A 98 -2.30 -0.95 -13.47
C LYS A 98 -1.15 -1.86 -13.06
N ILE A 99 -1.55 -3.05 -12.58
CA ILE A 99 -0.73 -4.24 -12.44
C ILE A 99 -0.28 -4.58 -13.86
N ASN A 100 0.90 -4.13 -14.24
CA ASN A 100 1.72 -4.75 -15.27
C ASN A 100 3.14 -4.33 -14.91
N GLU A 101 3.78 -5.20 -14.14
CA GLU A 101 5.19 -5.13 -13.76
C GLU A 101 5.58 -3.84 -13.01
N ILE A 102 5.65 -3.96 -11.68
CA ILE A 102 6.32 -2.97 -10.86
C ILE A 102 7.81 -3.00 -11.22
N LYS A 103 8.23 -2.18 -12.20
CA LYS A 103 9.63 -1.85 -12.47
C LYS A 103 10.08 -0.86 -11.40
N ILE A 104 10.53 -1.37 -10.26
CA ILE A 104 11.35 -0.58 -9.35
C ILE A 104 12.73 -0.41 -10.02
N ILE A 105 13.22 0.82 -10.03
CA ILE A 105 14.53 1.21 -10.58
C ILE A 105 15.58 0.18 -10.12
N ASN A 106 16.27 -0.44 -11.10
CA ASN A 106 17.16 -1.61 -11.01
C ASN A 106 16.52 -3.03 -11.11
N SER A 107 15.70 -3.23 -12.15
CA SER A 107 15.39 -4.55 -12.78
C SER A 107 14.60 -5.59 -12.00
N GLN A 108 14.14 -5.31 -10.78
CA GLN A 108 13.34 -6.28 -10.03
C GLN A 108 11.85 -6.09 -10.28
N ILE A 109 11.27 -7.06 -11.00
CA ILE A 109 9.82 -7.23 -11.12
C ILE A 109 9.33 -7.90 -9.84
N ILE A 110 8.50 -7.19 -9.07
CA ILE A 110 7.77 -7.80 -7.95
C ILE A 110 6.44 -8.29 -8.51
N ASP A 111 6.22 -9.60 -8.46
CA ASP A 111 4.95 -10.23 -8.82
C ASP A 111 3.92 -10.01 -7.71
N SER A 112 3.41 -8.78 -7.61
CA SER A 112 2.28 -8.45 -6.75
C SER A 112 1.08 -7.97 -7.58
N LYS A 113 -0.11 -8.45 -7.21
CA LYS A 113 -1.38 -7.95 -7.73
C LYS A 113 -2.08 -6.97 -6.81
N ILE A 114 -1.68 -6.86 -5.54
CA ILE A 114 -2.41 -6.07 -4.54
C ILE A 114 -1.65 -4.88 -3.97
N VAL A 115 -0.32 -4.80 -4.15
CA VAL A 115 0.48 -3.68 -3.64
C VAL A 115 1.30 -3.02 -4.74
N ASP A 116 1.58 -1.73 -4.55
CA ASP A 116 2.42 -0.92 -5.45
C ASP A 116 3.85 -0.75 -4.89
N SER A 117 4.70 -0.08 -5.67
CA SER A 117 6.10 0.20 -5.28
C SER A 117 6.24 1.03 -4.01
N ASN A 118 5.26 1.89 -3.69
CA ASN A 118 5.31 2.76 -2.52
C ASN A 118 5.09 1.98 -1.23
N ILE A 119 4.13 1.04 -1.25
CA ILE A 119 3.88 0.11 -0.13
C ILE A 119 5.12 -0.76 0.09
N ILE A 120 5.64 -1.37 -0.98
CA ILE A 120 6.85 -2.19 -0.93
C ILE A 120 8.04 -1.39 -0.36
N SER A 121 8.27 -0.16 -0.86
CA SER A 121 9.37 0.69 -0.40
C SER A 121 9.22 1.03 1.08
N THR A 122 8.01 1.39 1.51
CA THR A 122 7.72 1.73 2.92
C THR A 122 7.99 0.55 3.85
N VAL A 123 7.50 -0.64 3.48
CA VAL A 123 7.71 -1.84 4.29
C VAL A 123 9.18 -2.25 4.30
N SER A 124 9.88 -2.17 3.16
CA SER A 124 11.32 -2.44 3.06
C SER A 124 12.14 -1.54 3.98
N LYS A 125 11.90 -0.21 3.92
CA LYS A 125 12.55 0.77 4.81
C LYS A 125 12.29 0.46 6.28
N ARG A 126 11.09 -0.01 6.61
CA ARG A 126 10.73 -0.36 7.98
C ARG A 126 11.49 -1.59 8.47
N ILE A 127 11.65 -2.60 7.62
CA ILE A 127 12.45 -3.78 7.90
C ILE A 127 13.92 -3.40 8.09
N ASP A 128 14.51 -2.61 7.19
CA ASP A 128 15.90 -2.17 7.27
C ASP A 128 16.20 -1.42 8.56
N LYS A 129 15.34 -0.45 8.91
CA LYS A 129 15.46 0.31 10.17
C LYS A 129 15.40 -0.60 11.40
N MET A 130 14.77 -1.76 11.29
CA MET A 130 14.68 -2.74 12.38
C MET A 130 15.88 -3.69 12.43
N THR A 131 16.53 -3.95 11.29
CA THR A 131 17.64 -4.91 11.19
C THR A 131 19.04 -4.28 11.27
N ASN A 132 19.23 -3.04 10.81
CA ASN A 132 20.58 -2.52 10.56
C ASN A 132 21.00 -1.30 11.40
N ASN A 133 20.12 -0.64 12.17
CA ASN A 133 20.41 0.62 12.90
C ASN A 133 21.06 1.77 12.09
N ASP A 134 21.31 1.58 10.79
CA ASP A 134 22.06 2.50 9.94
C ASP A 134 21.07 3.44 9.26
N GLU A 135 21.16 4.72 9.59
CA GLU A 135 20.31 5.78 9.04
C GLU A 135 20.72 6.18 7.60
N ASN A 136 21.83 5.64 7.09
CA ASN A 136 22.38 5.95 5.76
C ASN A 136 21.76 5.13 4.62
N TYR A 137 20.43 4.99 4.62
CA TYR A 137 19.73 4.36 3.49
C TYR A 137 19.76 5.31 2.28
N LYS A 138 20.68 5.06 1.33
CA LYS A 138 20.61 5.69 0.00
C LYS A 138 19.32 5.22 -0.68
N LYS A 139 18.37 6.17 -0.83
CA LYS A 139 17.00 6.08 -1.36
C LYS A 139 16.81 5.22 -2.62
N SER A 140 17.86 4.96 -3.38
CA SER A 140 17.83 4.38 -4.72
C SER A 140 17.92 2.85 -4.80
N TYR A 141 18.11 2.12 -3.68
CA TYR A 141 18.29 0.66 -3.73
C TYR A 141 17.32 -0.08 -2.80
N LEU A 142 16.31 -0.76 -3.36
CA LEU A 142 15.51 -1.74 -2.61
C LEU A 142 16.43 -2.94 -2.26
N PRO A 143 16.85 -3.13 -0.99
CA PRO A 143 17.88 -4.11 -0.66
C PRO A 143 17.31 -5.52 -0.56
N TYR A 144 16.00 -5.68 -0.74
CA TYR A 144 15.33 -6.96 -0.65
C TYR A 144 14.84 -7.40 -2.02
N LYS A 145 15.05 -8.68 -2.31
CA LYS A 145 14.31 -9.44 -3.29
C LYS A 145 13.03 -9.95 -2.65
N PHE A 146 11.88 -9.71 -3.26
CA PHE A 146 10.58 -10.25 -2.84
C PHE A 146 10.25 -11.46 -3.69
N GLU A 147 10.18 -12.64 -3.07
CA GLU A 147 9.79 -13.89 -3.72
C GLU A 147 8.38 -14.29 -3.27
N LEU A 148 7.43 -14.32 -4.20
CA LEU A 148 6.04 -14.67 -3.91
C LEU A 148 5.94 -16.15 -3.52
N LEU A 149 5.56 -16.42 -2.28
CA LEU A 149 5.29 -17.77 -1.77
C LEU A 149 3.85 -18.17 -2.08
N LEU A 150 2.91 -17.30 -1.73
CA LEU A 150 1.49 -17.57 -1.79
C LEU A 150 0.74 -16.34 -2.28
N ARG A 151 -0.26 -16.57 -3.14
CA ARG A 151 -1.30 -15.60 -3.51
C ARG A 151 -2.68 -16.24 -3.35
N GLY A 152 -3.57 -15.65 -2.56
CA GLY A 152 -4.88 -16.21 -2.26
C GLY A 152 -5.71 -16.54 -3.50
N SER A 153 -5.76 -15.63 -4.48
CA SER A 153 -6.45 -15.85 -5.76
C SER A 153 -5.86 -16.95 -6.64
N ARG A 154 -4.59 -17.35 -6.40
CA ARG A 154 -3.91 -18.44 -7.11
C ARG A 154 -3.99 -19.75 -6.35
N ASP A 155 -3.74 -19.70 -5.04
CA ASP A 155 -3.44 -20.88 -4.23
C ASP A 155 -4.59 -21.26 -3.29
N GLY A 156 -5.46 -20.32 -2.91
CA GLY A 156 -6.58 -20.51 -2.00
C GLY A 156 -6.45 -19.73 -0.68
N PHE A 157 -7.51 -19.76 0.13
CA PHE A 157 -7.66 -18.97 1.37
C PHE A 157 -7.81 -19.85 2.61
N THR A 158 -7.15 -21.01 2.65
CA THR A 158 -7.22 -21.94 3.78
C THR A 158 -5.95 -21.89 4.64
N PRO A 159 -6.05 -22.10 5.97
CA PRO A 159 -4.88 -22.28 6.83
C PRO A 159 -3.92 -23.35 6.30
N LYS A 160 -4.45 -24.49 5.85
CA LYS A 160 -3.66 -25.57 5.26
C LYS A 160 -2.81 -25.09 4.10
N LYS A 161 -3.37 -24.32 3.17
CA LYS A 161 -2.61 -23.81 2.02
C LYS A 161 -1.51 -22.84 2.45
N PHE A 162 -1.80 -22.00 3.44
CA PHE A 162 -0.81 -21.10 4.01
C PHE A 162 0.37 -21.89 4.59
N HIS A 163 0.12 -22.87 5.45
CA HIS A 163 1.19 -23.68 6.06
C HIS A 163 1.95 -24.51 5.02
N GLU A 164 1.27 -25.12 4.03
CA GLU A 164 1.92 -25.86 2.94
C GLU A 164 2.97 -25.03 2.17
N LEU A 165 2.70 -23.74 1.95
CA LEU A 165 3.53 -22.88 1.12
C LEU A 165 4.51 -22.00 1.92
N CYS A 166 4.17 -21.68 3.17
CA CYS A 166 4.90 -20.70 3.97
C CYS A 166 5.69 -21.30 5.14
N ASP A 167 5.34 -22.50 5.64
CA ASP A 167 6.10 -23.11 6.72
C ASP A 167 7.55 -23.39 6.30
N GLY A 168 8.48 -23.28 7.24
CA GLY A 168 9.91 -23.36 6.98
C GLY A 168 10.50 -22.11 6.30
N LYS A 169 9.69 -21.09 5.96
CA LYS A 169 10.17 -19.84 5.34
C LYS A 169 10.41 -18.76 6.39
N PRO A 170 11.67 -18.29 6.58
CA PRO A 170 11.97 -17.14 7.42
C PRO A 170 11.72 -15.83 6.69
N LYS A 171 11.66 -14.72 7.44
CA LYS A 171 11.65 -13.34 6.90
C LYS A 171 10.58 -13.19 5.83
N THR A 172 9.34 -13.23 6.26
CA THR A 172 8.20 -13.11 5.35
C THR A 172 7.42 -11.83 5.63
N VAL A 173 6.79 -11.31 4.58
CA VAL A 173 5.85 -10.20 4.65
C VAL A 173 4.54 -10.63 4.04
N THR A 174 3.46 -10.34 4.77
CA THR A 174 2.09 -10.60 4.31
C THR A 174 1.43 -9.28 3.96
N PHE A 175 0.78 -9.24 2.79
CA PHE A 175 -0.11 -8.15 2.37
C PHE A 175 -1.52 -8.72 2.19
N ILE A 176 -2.54 -8.01 2.69
CA ILE A 176 -3.94 -8.39 2.62
C ILE A 176 -4.73 -7.20 2.09
N LYS A 177 -5.45 -7.42 0.98
CA LYS A 177 -6.39 -6.45 0.42
C LYS A 177 -7.75 -6.63 1.08
N VAL A 178 -8.27 -5.57 1.71
CA VAL A 178 -9.60 -5.60 2.32
C VAL A 178 -10.67 -5.37 1.24
N LYS A 179 -11.60 -6.32 1.12
CA LYS A 179 -12.63 -6.35 0.08
C LYS A 179 -13.49 -5.09 0.08
N GLY A 180 -13.68 -4.52 -1.11
CA GLY A 180 -14.50 -3.33 -1.32
C GLY A 180 -13.84 -2.03 -0.85
N THR A 181 -12.52 -2.05 -0.59
CA THR A 181 -11.77 -0.86 -0.14
C THR A 181 -10.39 -0.80 -0.78
N GLU A 182 -9.74 0.36 -0.72
CA GLU A 182 -8.33 0.50 -1.11
C GLU A 182 -7.34 0.18 0.03
N GLU A 183 -7.82 -0.36 1.14
CA GLU A 183 -7.02 -0.63 2.32
C GLU A 183 -6.16 -1.89 2.14
N ILE A 184 -4.86 -1.74 2.39
CA ILE A 184 -3.89 -2.85 2.49
C ILE A 184 -3.45 -2.95 3.93
N ILE A 185 -3.63 -4.12 4.54
CA ILE A 185 -3.10 -4.43 5.87
C ILE A 185 -2.11 -5.58 5.79
N GLY A 186 -1.33 -5.79 6.83
CA GLY A 186 -0.34 -6.85 6.79
C GLY A 186 0.59 -6.86 7.98
N GLY A 187 1.61 -7.71 7.88
CA GLY A 187 2.63 -7.84 8.91
C GLY A 187 3.91 -8.46 8.36
N TYR A 188 5.00 -8.18 9.07
CA TYR A 188 6.32 -8.74 8.82
C TYR A 188 6.68 -9.74 9.91
N ASN A 189 6.95 -10.98 9.52
CA ASN A 189 7.45 -12.03 10.40
C ASN A 189 8.96 -12.22 10.15
N PRO A 190 9.84 -11.90 11.11
CA PRO A 190 11.28 -12.15 10.98
C PRO A 190 11.66 -13.62 11.23
N LEU A 191 10.81 -14.38 11.92
CA LEU A 191 11.03 -15.78 12.27
C LEU A 191 10.62 -16.70 11.12
N ILE A 192 10.86 -18.00 11.32
CA ILE A 192 10.36 -19.08 10.47
C ILE A 192 8.89 -19.32 10.82
N TRP A 193 8.02 -19.41 9.81
CA TRP A 193 6.67 -19.95 10.00
C TRP A 193 6.74 -21.45 10.27
N GLU A 194 5.92 -21.91 11.19
CA GLU A 194 5.76 -23.32 11.52
C GLU A 194 4.33 -23.57 11.95
N THR A 195 3.90 -24.82 11.86
CA THR A 195 2.63 -25.29 12.40
C THR A 195 2.86 -25.86 13.79
N SER A 196 2.33 -25.22 14.82
CA SER A 196 2.45 -25.67 16.20
C SER A 196 1.34 -25.10 17.09
N HIS A 197 1.33 -25.44 18.38
CA HIS A 197 0.43 -24.84 19.37
C HIS A 197 1.09 -23.75 20.21
N ILE A 198 2.26 -23.25 19.77
CA ILE A 198 3.03 -22.24 20.49
C ILE A 198 2.99 -20.90 19.78
N TRP A 199 3.24 -19.84 20.54
CA TRP A 199 3.36 -18.49 20.01
C TRP A 199 4.79 -18.24 19.51
N GLY A 200 4.90 -17.58 18.35
CA GLY A 200 6.19 -17.09 17.86
C GLY A 200 6.67 -15.91 18.70
N VAL A 201 7.79 -16.08 19.40
CA VAL A 201 8.33 -15.08 20.34
C VAL A 201 9.32 -14.15 19.63
N THR A 202 8.96 -12.89 19.43
CA THR A 202 9.87 -11.91 18.82
C THR A 202 9.50 -10.46 19.16
N LYS A 203 10.51 -9.60 19.26
CA LYS A 203 10.34 -8.13 19.29
C LYS A 203 10.46 -7.51 17.89
N ASN A 204 10.90 -8.30 16.90
CA ASN A 204 11.30 -7.84 15.58
C ASN A 204 10.21 -8.00 14.51
N SER A 205 8.96 -8.17 14.94
CA SER A 205 7.76 -8.16 14.10
C SER A 205 7.08 -6.79 14.14
N PHE A 206 6.29 -6.50 13.12
CA PHE A 206 5.38 -5.36 13.11
C PHE A 206 4.18 -5.66 12.20
N ILE A 207 3.04 -5.06 12.53
CA ILE A 207 1.86 -5.03 11.66
C ILE A 207 1.66 -3.62 11.10
N PHE A 208 0.97 -3.54 9.98
CA PHE A 208 0.74 -2.29 9.30
C PHE A 208 -0.65 -2.19 8.66
N SER A 209 -1.09 -0.95 8.44
CA SER A 209 -2.22 -0.61 7.60
C SER A 209 -1.89 0.58 6.71
N PHE A 210 -2.34 0.48 5.48
CA PHE A 210 -2.21 1.46 4.42
C PHE A 210 -3.64 1.78 3.96
N LYS A 211 -4.22 2.88 4.45
CA LYS A 211 -5.55 3.37 4.06
C LYS A 211 -5.45 4.78 3.49
N ASN A 212 -5.65 4.94 2.18
CA ASN A 212 -5.51 6.24 1.49
C ASN A 212 -4.17 6.92 1.82
N ARG A 213 -4.17 8.07 2.49
CA ARG A 213 -2.94 8.79 2.86
C ARG A 213 -2.31 8.28 4.15
N TYR A 214 -3.05 7.51 4.93
CA TYR A 214 -2.66 7.11 6.28
C TYR A 214 -1.90 5.79 6.25
N VAL A 215 -0.71 5.82 6.86
CA VAL A 215 0.13 4.64 7.09
C VAL A 215 0.27 4.47 8.59
N VAL A 216 -0.17 3.32 9.09
CA VAL A 216 0.05 2.92 10.48
C VAL A 216 1.05 1.80 10.48
N ILE A 217 2.14 1.97 11.23
CA ILE A 217 3.06 0.89 11.60
C ILE A 217 2.96 0.69 13.10
N SER A 218 2.69 -0.54 13.50
CA SER A 218 2.50 -0.95 14.89
C SER A 218 3.53 -2.02 15.24
N LYS A 219 4.42 -1.75 16.20
CA LYS A 219 5.45 -2.71 16.63
C LYS A 219 4.88 -3.64 17.69
N VAL A 220 5.57 -4.76 17.92
CA VAL A 220 5.25 -5.66 19.01
C VAL A 220 5.42 -4.95 20.36
N LYS A 221 4.37 -4.95 21.17
CA LYS A 221 4.37 -4.52 22.57
C LYS A 221 4.67 -5.70 23.50
N ASN A 222 4.10 -6.88 23.23
CA ASN A 222 4.33 -8.10 24.01
C ASN A 222 4.92 -9.20 23.11
N SER A 223 6.22 -9.45 23.26
CA SER A 223 6.96 -10.38 22.41
C SER A 223 6.51 -11.82 22.51
N ASN A 224 5.89 -12.23 23.63
CA ASN A 224 5.50 -13.62 23.84
C ASN A 224 4.30 -14.05 22.98
N TYR A 225 3.63 -13.10 22.33
CA TYR A 225 2.41 -13.32 21.55
C TYR A 225 2.49 -12.58 20.21
N ALA A 226 3.67 -12.53 19.58
CA ALA A 226 3.87 -11.75 18.36
C ALA A 226 3.27 -12.42 17.12
N LEU A 227 3.27 -13.75 17.08
CA LEU A 227 2.84 -14.56 15.93
C LEU A 227 2.08 -15.79 16.43
N ASP A 228 1.06 -16.21 15.70
CA ASP A 228 0.28 -17.41 16.03
C ASP A 228 0.55 -18.51 15.00
N TYR A 229 1.04 -19.65 15.46
CA TYR A 229 1.42 -20.80 14.64
C TYR A 229 0.36 -21.91 14.60
N SER A 230 -0.83 -21.64 15.14
CA SER A 230 -1.92 -22.61 15.20
C SER A 230 -2.32 -23.11 13.82
N THR A 231 -2.61 -24.41 13.71
CA THR A 231 -3.00 -25.11 12.47
C THR A 231 -4.20 -24.50 11.73
N LYS A 232 -5.08 -23.78 12.45
CA LYS A 232 -6.27 -23.11 11.87
C LYS A 232 -6.04 -21.63 11.57
N CYS A 233 -4.84 -21.12 11.80
CA CYS A 233 -4.44 -19.75 11.48
C CYS A 233 -3.77 -19.68 10.10
N GLY A 234 -3.97 -18.56 9.42
CA GLY A 234 -3.13 -18.17 8.30
C GLY A 234 -1.94 -17.34 8.79
N PRO A 235 -1.55 -16.28 8.07
CA PRO A 235 -0.54 -15.33 8.54
C PRO A 235 -1.10 -14.43 9.67
N GLN A 236 -1.17 -14.97 10.89
CA GLN A 236 -1.74 -14.30 12.06
C GLN A 236 -0.65 -13.68 12.94
N PHE A 237 -0.80 -12.37 13.22
CA PHE A 237 0.15 -11.58 13.99
C PHE A 237 -0.47 -11.21 15.33
N GLY A 238 -0.09 -11.99 16.34
CA GLY A 238 -0.70 -11.93 17.67
C GLY A 238 -2.20 -12.14 17.62
N SER A 239 -2.89 -11.51 18.57
CA SER A 239 -4.35 -11.38 18.56
C SER A 239 -4.75 -10.01 18.00
N ASP A 240 -3.92 -9.42 17.13
CA ASP A 240 -4.02 -8.04 16.66
C ASP A 240 -4.33 -7.95 15.16
N LEU A 241 -3.75 -8.83 14.33
CA LEU A 241 -4.18 -9.07 12.96
C LEU A 241 -4.53 -10.56 12.86
N ILE A 242 -5.83 -10.84 12.99
CA ILE A 242 -6.39 -12.18 13.08
C ILE A 242 -6.84 -12.61 11.69
N ILE A 243 -6.37 -13.75 11.21
CA ILE A 243 -6.81 -14.42 9.97
C ILE A 243 -6.81 -15.91 10.23
N ASN A 244 -7.99 -16.49 10.44
CA ASN A 244 -8.11 -17.90 10.78
C ASN A 244 -9.49 -18.47 10.42
N SER A 245 -9.66 -19.77 10.64
CA SER A 245 -10.91 -20.47 10.38
C SER A 245 -11.74 -20.76 11.65
N TYR A 246 -11.46 -20.18 12.83
CA TYR A 246 -12.06 -20.58 14.12
C TYR A 246 -13.56 -20.27 14.33
N LYS A 247 -14.29 -19.72 13.34
CA LYS A 247 -15.67 -19.25 13.56
C LYS A 247 -16.64 -20.33 14.03
N ASP A 248 -16.54 -21.54 13.47
CA ASP A 248 -17.51 -22.62 13.65
C ASP A 248 -16.84 -23.84 14.29
N SER A 249 -17.55 -24.61 15.12
CA SER A 249 -16.98 -25.81 15.77
C SER A 249 -16.47 -26.86 14.79
N ASN A 250 -17.08 -26.92 13.60
CA ASN A 250 -16.71 -27.86 12.53
C ASN A 250 -15.57 -27.36 11.64
N SER A 251 -15.10 -26.12 11.86
CA SER A 251 -14.02 -25.58 11.05
C SER A 251 -12.69 -26.24 11.36
N ASN A 252 -11.87 -26.35 10.33
CA ASN A 252 -10.54 -26.94 10.41
C ASN A 252 -9.59 -26.21 9.45
N GLU A 253 -8.38 -26.73 9.30
CA GLU A 253 -7.35 -26.18 8.42
C GLU A 253 -7.73 -26.18 6.94
N TYR A 254 -8.76 -26.94 6.53
CA TYR A 254 -9.29 -26.97 5.16
C TYR A 254 -10.40 -25.94 4.93
N THR A 255 -10.93 -25.34 6.00
CA THR A 255 -11.97 -24.32 5.90
C THR A 255 -11.34 -22.99 5.49
N ASN A 256 -11.94 -22.31 4.51
CA ASN A 256 -11.50 -20.96 4.16
C ASN A 256 -11.54 -20.04 5.39
N PHE A 257 -10.66 -19.03 5.41
CA PHE A 257 -10.67 -18.02 6.46
C PHE A 257 -12.08 -17.43 6.61
N ASN A 258 -12.62 -17.55 7.82
CA ASN A 258 -13.97 -17.11 8.17
C ASN A 258 -13.97 -16.14 9.37
N VAL A 259 -12.79 -15.92 9.96
CA VAL A 259 -12.51 -14.87 10.94
C VAL A 259 -11.35 -14.03 10.43
N SER A 260 -11.63 -12.75 10.20
CA SER A 260 -10.61 -11.77 9.85
C SER A 260 -10.95 -10.44 10.49
N CYS A 261 -10.17 -10.03 11.50
CA CYS A 261 -10.39 -8.78 12.24
C CYS A 261 -9.06 -8.21 12.75
N CYS A 262 -9.07 -6.92 13.09
CA CYS A 262 -7.92 -6.26 13.69
C CYS A 262 -8.27 -5.76 15.09
N LYS A 263 -7.43 -6.09 16.08
CA LYS A 263 -7.58 -5.65 17.48
C LYS A 263 -6.27 -5.04 17.96
N LYS A 264 -6.27 -4.46 19.16
CA LYS A 264 -5.04 -4.02 19.84
C LYS A 264 -4.87 -4.79 21.14
N ARG A 265 -3.98 -5.77 21.15
CA ARG A 265 -3.68 -6.65 22.28
C ARG A 265 -2.18 -6.70 22.57
N HIS A 266 -1.39 -7.11 21.58
CA HIS A 266 0.04 -7.38 21.70
C HIS A 266 0.91 -6.45 20.83
N TYR A 267 0.29 -5.59 20.03
CA TYR A 267 0.97 -4.55 19.26
C TYR A 267 0.63 -3.14 19.78
N GLU A 268 1.51 -2.16 19.55
CA GLU A 268 1.46 -0.82 20.17
C GLU A 268 0.24 0.02 19.75
N LYS A 269 -0.18 -0.09 18.49
CA LYS A 269 -1.20 0.73 17.82
C LYS A 269 -2.27 -0.14 17.17
N ARG A 270 -3.51 0.36 17.15
CA ARG A 270 -4.58 -0.17 16.29
C ARG A 270 -4.23 0.12 14.83
N ILE A 271 -4.42 -0.87 13.95
CA ILE A 271 -4.21 -0.70 12.50
C ILE A 271 -5.50 -0.46 11.72
N ARG A 272 -6.67 -0.59 12.37
CA ARG A 272 -7.98 -0.25 11.79
C ARG A 272 -8.84 0.49 12.82
N ASP A 273 -9.79 1.27 12.32
CA ASP A 273 -10.68 2.11 13.14
C ASP A 273 -11.68 1.27 13.94
N THR A 274 -12.04 0.09 13.44
CA THR A 274 -13.02 -0.82 14.06
C THR A 274 -12.41 -2.19 14.31
N GLU A 275 -12.87 -2.88 15.36
CA GLU A 275 -12.50 -4.29 15.64
C GLU A 275 -13.42 -5.31 14.96
N ASN A 276 -14.33 -4.84 14.09
CA ASN A 276 -15.26 -5.67 13.35
C ASN A 276 -14.54 -6.60 12.36
N ASN A 277 -15.22 -7.70 12.02
CA ASN A 277 -14.76 -8.57 10.95
C ASN A 277 -14.77 -7.85 9.60
N PHE A 278 -13.82 -8.18 8.74
CA PHE A 278 -13.73 -7.73 7.36
C PHE A 278 -13.56 -8.91 6.42
N SER A 279 -13.92 -8.76 5.15
CA SER A 279 -13.64 -9.77 4.13
C SER A 279 -12.32 -9.49 3.42
N ILE A 280 -11.57 -10.54 3.12
CA ILE A 280 -10.35 -10.47 2.33
C ILE A 280 -10.72 -10.52 0.84
N GLU A 281 -10.18 -9.60 0.04
CA GLU A 281 -10.28 -9.64 -1.42
C GLU A 281 -9.23 -10.58 -2.01
N ASP A 282 -7.98 -10.38 -1.58
CA ASP A 282 -6.85 -11.25 -1.87
C ASP A 282 -5.77 -11.03 -0.80
N TYR A 283 -4.81 -11.95 -0.69
CA TYR A 283 -3.63 -11.79 0.14
C TYR A 283 -2.41 -12.40 -0.53
N GLU A 284 -1.24 -11.83 -0.27
CA GLU A 284 0.03 -12.28 -0.80
C GLU A 284 1.04 -12.40 0.33
N VAL A 285 1.79 -13.51 0.34
CA VAL A 285 2.90 -13.73 1.26
C VAL A 285 4.19 -13.81 0.44
N PHE A 286 5.15 -12.96 0.78
CA PHE A 286 6.46 -12.94 0.15
C PHE A 286 7.54 -13.32 1.15
N GLN A 287 8.52 -14.11 0.71
CA GLN A 287 9.80 -14.20 1.38
C GLN A 287 10.67 -13.01 0.94
N ILE A 288 11.33 -12.36 1.90
CA ILE A 288 12.30 -11.30 1.60
C ILE A 288 13.73 -11.83 1.75
N ILE A 289 14.54 -11.58 0.72
CA ILE A 289 15.94 -12.01 0.67
C ILE A 289 16.80 -10.77 0.49
N ARG A 290 17.72 -10.50 1.42
CA ARG A 290 18.65 -9.38 1.29
C ARG A 290 19.59 -9.63 0.12
N LYS A 291 19.77 -8.63 -0.73
CA LYS A 291 20.74 -8.62 -1.83
C LYS A 291 22.14 -8.33 -1.33
#